data_AF-A0A0A9WKJ0-F1
#
_entry.id   AF-A0A0A9WKJ0-F1
#
_cell.length_a   1.000
_cell.length_b   1.000
_cell.length_c   1.000
_cell.angle_alpha   90.00
_cell.angle_beta   90.00
_cell.angle_gamma   90.00
#
_symmetry.space_group_name_H-M   'P 1'
#
loop_
_entity.id
_entity.type
_entity.pdbx_description
1 polymer ?
#
loop_
_entity_poly.entity_id
_entity_poly.type
_entity_poly.pdbx_seq_one_letter_code
_entity_poly.pdbx_strand_id
1 'polypeptide(L)'
;MSLTPECWKEARTTLQSLLSSKTNSSLQGQSKVFVKMQDATMHLPAEIGDYTDFYSSMNHAYNVGCMFRDPNNALLPNWKHLPVGYHGRASSVVVSGTPITRPVGQVCPEGAMSPNLKPSNLMDFELEMAFFIGGSPTKLGERIDINDAHNHIFGMVLMNDWSARDLQKWEYVPLGPFLAKSFGTTISPNLNLTAQCWNCVGKEQRQSI
;
A
#
# COMPACT_ATOMS: atom_id res chain seq x y z
N MET A 1 7.30 15.77 -2.09
CA MET A 1 7.04 15.06 -0.81
C MET A 1 8.17 15.24 0.20
N SER A 2 9.41 15.48 -0.24
CA SER A 2 10.59 15.66 0.64
C SER A 2 10.63 16.96 1.45
N LEU A 3 9.72 17.91 1.22
CA LEU A 3 9.56 19.09 2.07
C LEU A 3 8.86 18.73 3.38
N THR A 4 8.77 19.66 4.33
CA THR A 4 8.21 19.41 5.66
C THR A 4 6.67 19.49 5.68
N PRO A 5 6.01 18.99 6.74
CA PRO A 5 4.57 19.13 6.92
C PRO A 5 4.06 20.58 6.86
N GLU A 6 4.88 21.56 7.26
CA GLU A 6 4.55 22.99 7.18
C GLU A 6 4.38 23.43 5.73
N CYS A 7 5.29 23.03 4.84
CA CYS A 7 5.18 23.32 3.41
C CYS A 7 3.92 22.68 2.79
N TRP A 8 3.56 21.47 3.22
CA TRP A 8 2.35 20.81 2.72
C TRP A 8 1.08 21.52 3.20
N LYS A 9 1.06 21.95 4.46
CA LYS A 9 -0.04 22.75 5.04
C LYS A 9 -0.16 24.12 4.36
N GLU A 10 0.97 24.77 4.06
CA GLU A 10 1.01 26.04 3.34
C GLU A 10 0.45 25.89 1.92
N ALA A 11 0.90 24.88 1.17
CA ALA A 11 0.39 24.57 -0.15
C ALA A 11 -1.11 24.29 -0.12
N ARG A 12 -1.58 23.46 0.83
CA ARG A 12 -3.01 23.16 1.02
C ARG A 12 -3.82 24.41 1.30
N THR A 13 -3.38 25.24 2.25
CA THR A 13 -4.09 26.47 2.66
C THR A 13 -4.16 27.47 1.51
N THR A 14 -3.06 27.62 0.77
CA THR A 14 -3.00 28.48 -0.41
C THR A 14 -3.96 28.00 -1.50
N LEU A 15 -3.97 26.70 -1.83
CA LEU A 15 -4.89 26.13 -2.82
C LEU A 15 -6.35 26.26 -2.38
N GLN A 16 -6.66 26.02 -1.10
CA GLN A 16 -8.01 26.20 -0.55
C GLN A 16 -8.49 27.65 -0.67
N SER A 17 -7.60 28.62 -0.40
CA SER A 17 -7.90 30.04 -0.60
C SER A 17 -8.14 30.37 -2.07
N LEU A 18 -7.25 29.93 -2.97
CA LEU A 18 -7.36 30.21 -4.40
C LEU A 18 -8.59 29.58 -5.07
N LEU A 19 -9.04 28.42 -4.58
CA LEU A 19 -10.21 27.69 -5.11
C LEU A 19 -11.52 28.00 -4.37
N SER A 20 -11.49 28.85 -3.33
CA SER A 20 -12.67 29.19 -2.56
C SER A 20 -13.62 30.09 -3.35
N SER A 21 -14.92 29.78 -3.30
CA SER A 21 -15.97 30.62 -3.87
C SER A 21 -16.19 31.95 -3.12
N LYS A 22 -15.60 32.10 -1.93
CA LYS A 22 -15.78 33.27 -1.05
C LYS A 22 -14.72 34.35 -1.26
N THR A 23 -13.70 34.08 -2.07
CA THR A 23 -12.55 34.97 -2.29
C THR A 23 -12.46 35.35 -3.76
N ASN A 24 -12.21 36.62 -4.06
CA ASN A 24 -11.86 37.07 -5.40
C ASN A 24 -10.42 36.62 -5.71
N SER A 25 -10.26 35.36 -6.09
CA SER A 25 -8.95 34.78 -6.36
C SER A 25 -8.44 35.15 -7.74
N SER A 26 -7.12 35.15 -7.89
CA SER A 26 -6.44 35.36 -9.18
C SER A 26 -6.73 34.27 -10.22
N LEU A 27 -7.32 33.14 -9.81
CA LEU A 27 -7.71 32.04 -10.70
C LEU A 27 -9.06 32.27 -11.38
N GLN A 28 -9.86 33.25 -10.93
CA GLN A 28 -11.17 33.51 -11.51
C GLN A 28 -11.03 33.90 -12.99
N GLY A 29 -11.69 33.16 -13.88
CA GLY A 29 -11.62 33.36 -15.33
C GLY A 29 -10.36 32.82 -16.01
N GLN A 30 -9.42 32.20 -15.27
CA GLN A 30 -8.18 31.65 -15.83
C GLN A 30 -8.37 30.20 -16.32
N SER A 31 -8.98 30.02 -17.48
CA SER A 31 -9.23 28.68 -18.05
C SER A 31 -7.95 27.89 -18.34
N LYS A 32 -6.82 28.55 -18.57
CA LYS A 32 -5.54 27.91 -18.93
C LYS A 32 -4.91 27.08 -17.81
N VAL A 33 -5.31 27.29 -16.55
CA VAL A 33 -4.76 26.57 -15.39
C VAL A 33 -5.62 25.38 -14.96
N PHE A 34 -6.75 25.14 -15.63
CA PHE A 34 -7.65 24.03 -15.35
C PHE A 34 -7.68 23.07 -16.53
N VAL A 35 -7.65 21.78 -16.23
CA VAL A 35 -7.82 20.70 -17.20
C VAL A 35 -8.96 19.82 -16.70
N LYS A 36 -9.90 19.45 -17.58
CA LYS A 36 -10.93 18.50 -17.20
C LYS A 36 -10.27 17.14 -16.95
N MET A 37 -10.63 16.46 -15.87
CA MET A 37 -10.03 15.17 -15.53
C MET A 37 -10.15 14.13 -16.66
N GLN A 38 -11.26 14.13 -17.40
CA GLN A 38 -11.49 13.26 -18.56
C GLN A 38 -10.50 13.48 -19.71
N ASP A 39 -9.90 14.68 -19.80
CA ASP A 39 -8.95 15.05 -20.85
C ASP A 39 -7.50 14.83 -20.37
N ALA A 40 -7.30 14.38 -19.12
CA ALA A 40 -6.00 14.13 -18.52
C ALA A 40 -5.68 12.64 -18.47
N THR A 41 -4.40 12.30 -18.63
CA THR A 41 -3.88 10.95 -18.34
C THR A 41 -3.20 10.98 -16.98
N MET A 42 -3.62 10.10 -16.08
CA MET A 42 -3.01 9.99 -14.75
C MET A 42 -1.78 9.08 -14.81
N HIS A 43 -0.77 9.43 -14.03
CA HIS A 43 0.47 8.67 -13.89
C HIS A 43 0.67 8.23 -12.43
N LEU A 44 1.70 7.43 -12.18
CA LEU A 44 2.14 7.18 -10.81
C LEU A 44 2.48 8.51 -10.12
N PRO A 45 2.04 8.72 -8.87
CA PRO A 45 2.18 10.01 -8.20
C PRO A 45 3.60 10.29 -7.68
N ALA A 46 4.48 9.29 -7.68
CA ALA A 46 5.89 9.43 -7.35
C ALA A 46 6.72 8.29 -7.97
N GLU A 47 8.02 8.52 -8.08
CA GLU A 47 8.99 7.45 -8.23
C GLU A 47 9.14 6.72 -6.89
N ILE A 48 8.91 5.40 -6.90
CA ILE A 48 8.91 4.58 -5.70
C ILE A 48 10.29 3.92 -5.57
N GLY A 49 11.08 4.37 -4.60
CA GLY A 49 12.37 3.74 -4.27
C GLY A 49 12.16 2.35 -3.69
N ASP A 50 11.44 2.28 -2.56
CA ASP A 50 11.11 1.03 -1.87
C ASP A 50 9.60 0.94 -1.60
N TYR A 51 9.09 -0.29 -1.65
CA TYR A 51 7.72 -0.65 -1.30
C TYR A 51 7.76 -1.72 -0.20
N THR A 52 7.05 -1.46 0.90
CA THR A 52 6.89 -2.40 2.01
C THR A 52 5.41 -2.70 2.19
N ASP A 53 5.08 -3.98 2.28
CA ASP A 53 3.73 -4.47 2.55
C ASP A 53 3.63 -4.98 3.99
N PHE A 54 2.58 -4.57 4.70
CA PHE A 54 2.32 -4.89 6.10
C PHE A 54 1.12 -5.81 6.26
N TYR A 55 1.22 -6.72 7.22
CA TYR A 55 0.23 -7.76 7.48
C TYR A 55 -0.66 -7.45 8.69
N SER A 56 -1.17 -6.21 8.78
CA SER A 56 -1.71 -5.62 10.01
C SER A 56 -3.21 -5.85 10.27
N SER A 57 -3.92 -6.57 9.39
CA SER A 57 -5.33 -6.91 9.59
C SER A 57 -5.49 -8.27 10.28
N MET A 58 -5.98 -8.27 11.53
CA MET A 58 -6.11 -9.51 12.32
C MET A 58 -7.03 -10.54 11.68
N ASN A 59 -8.17 -10.10 11.13
CA ASN A 59 -9.12 -11.00 10.48
C ASN A 59 -8.52 -11.61 9.21
N HIS A 60 -7.82 -10.80 8.42
CA HIS A 60 -7.09 -11.29 7.26
C HIS A 60 -6.02 -12.30 7.70
N ALA A 61 -5.21 -11.95 8.71
CA ALA A 61 -4.16 -12.80 9.22
C ALA A 61 -4.65 -14.15 9.73
N TYR A 62 -5.78 -14.14 10.44
CA TYR A 62 -6.47 -15.34 10.91
C TYR A 62 -6.99 -16.18 9.74
N ASN A 63 -7.73 -15.58 8.80
CA ASN A 63 -8.34 -16.31 7.68
C ASN A 63 -7.29 -16.98 6.79
N VAL A 64 -6.22 -16.25 6.46
CA VAL A 64 -5.09 -16.78 5.71
C VAL A 64 -4.37 -17.87 6.53
N GLY A 65 -4.18 -17.66 7.83
CA GLY A 65 -3.64 -18.68 8.73
C GLY A 65 -4.43 -19.99 8.72
N CYS A 66 -5.76 -19.91 8.76
CA CYS A 66 -6.65 -21.07 8.66
C CYS A 66 -6.53 -21.81 7.31
N MET A 67 -6.21 -21.10 6.22
CA MET A 67 -6.03 -21.72 4.89
C MET A 67 -4.70 -22.46 4.76
N PHE A 68 -3.63 -21.94 5.36
CA PHE A 68 -2.27 -22.49 5.25
C PHE A 68 -1.88 -23.44 6.39
N ARG A 69 -2.59 -23.38 7.51
CA ARG A 69 -2.33 -24.16 8.74
C ARG A 69 -3.67 -24.69 9.27
N ASP A 70 -3.88 -24.61 10.58
CA ASP A 70 -5.14 -24.93 11.25
C ASP A 70 -5.68 -23.72 12.03
N PRO A 71 -6.98 -23.68 12.35
CA PRO A 71 -7.59 -22.54 13.04
C PRO A 71 -7.02 -22.23 14.43
N ASN A 72 -6.46 -23.22 15.14
CA ASN A 72 -5.89 -23.03 16.48
C ASN A 72 -4.48 -22.41 16.41
N ASN A 73 -3.79 -22.59 15.27
CA ASN A 73 -2.45 -22.04 15.01
C ASN A 73 -2.45 -21.01 13.86
N ALA A 74 -3.60 -20.36 13.63
CA ALA A 74 -3.79 -19.42 12.53
C ALA A 74 -2.90 -18.18 12.68
N LEU A 75 -2.81 -17.59 13.88
CA LEU A 75 -1.90 -16.47 14.15
C LEU A 75 -0.58 -16.99 14.71
N LEU A 76 0.53 -16.64 14.07
CA LEU A 76 1.86 -16.92 14.61
C LEU A 76 2.13 -16.06 15.86
N PRO A 77 2.96 -16.53 16.81
CA PRO A 77 3.18 -15.82 18.08
C PRO A 77 3.61 -14.37 17.90
N ASN A 78 4.48 -14.09 16.93
CA ASN A 78 5.01 -12.75 16.67
C ASN A 78 3.97 -11.73 16.17
N TRP A 79 2.85 -12.17 15.59
CA TRP A 79 1.89 -11.28 14.92
C TRP A 79 1.29 -10.24 15.86
N LYS A 80 1.08 -10.58 17.13
CA LYS A 80 0.54 -9.66 18.14
C LYS A 80 1.60 -8.75 18.78
N HIS A 81 2.89 -8.98 18.51
CA HIS A 81 4.00 -8.28 19.16
C HIS A 81 4.70 -7.28 18.24
N LEU A 82 4.56 -7.42 16.92
CA LEU A 82 5.09 -6.48 15.95
C LEU A 82 4.20 -6.44 14.69
N PRO A 83 4.15 -5.30 13.97
CA PRO A 83 3.47 -5.22 12.69
C PRO A 83 4.31 -5.96 11.65
N VAL A 84 4.03 -7.25 11.45
CA VAL A 84 4.76 -8.10 10.49
C VAL A 84 4.63 -7.47 9.10
N GLY A 85 5.74 -7.43 8.36
CA GLY A 85 5.75 -6.92 6.99
C GLY A 85 6.96 -7.48 6.22
N TYR A 86 6.96 -7.26 4.91
CA TYR A 86 8.01 -7.71 4.00
C TYR A 86 8.26 -6.68 2.89
N HIS A 87 9.41 -6.79 2.24
CA HIS A 87 9.73 -5.94 1.09
C HIS A 87 8.94 -6.40 -0.13
N GLY A 88 8.09 -5.52 -0.65
CA GLY A 88 7.40 -5.71 -1.92
C GLY A 88 8.30 -5.35 -3.11
N ARG A 89 7.74 -5.42 -4.31
CA ARG A 89 8.48 -5.09 -5.54
C ARG A 89 8.08 -3.72 -6.08
N ALA A 90 8.92 -2.72 -5.85
CA ALA A 90 8.67 -1.35 -6.31
C ALA A 90 8.47 -1.25 -7.85
N SER A 91 9.26 -2.00 -8.64
CA SER A 91 9.23 -1.91 -10.11
C SER A 91 7.92 -2.37 -10.75
N SER A 92 7.08 -3.11 -10.02
CA SER A 92 5.79 -3.63 -10.49
C SER A 92 4.60 -2.88 -9.89
N VAL A 93 4.84 -1.77 -9.19
CA VAL A 93 3.77 -0.86 -8.77
C VAL A 93 3.33 -0.04 -9.98
N VAL A 94 2.06 -0.13 -10.33
CA VAL A 94 1.47 0.51 -11.52
C VAL A 94 0.26 1.36 -11.15
N VAL A 95 -0.03 2.36 -11.99
CA VAL A 95 -1.18 3.23 -11.80
C VAL A 95 -2.48 2.52 -12.19
N SER A 96 -3.57 2.85 -11.49
CA SER A 96 -4.93 2.40 -11.83
C SER A 96 -5.24 2.50 -13.33
N GLY A 97 -5.88 1.47 -13.86
CA GLY A 97 -6.16 1.31 -15.29
C GLY A 97 -5.12 0.50 -16.07
N THR A 98 -3.94 0.25 -15.49
CA THR A 98 -2.93 -0.63 -16.10
C THR A 98 -3.41 -2.08 -16.08
N PRO A 99 -3.50 -2.78 -17.24
CA PRO A 99 -3.87 -4.20 -17.27
C PRO A 99 -2.82 -5.07 -16.58
N ILE A 100 -3.27 -6.03 -15.76
CA ILE A 100 -2.39 -7.01 -15.10
C ILE A 100 -2.51 -8.35 -15.82
N THR A 101 -1.37 -8.86 -16.29
CA THR A 101 -1.31 -10.16 -16.96
C THR A 101 -1.27 -11.27 -15.93
N ARG A 102 -2.08 -12.32 -16.11
CA ARG A 102 -2.04 -13.52 -15.27
C ARG A 102 -0.62 -14.12 -15.28
N PRO A 103 0.03 -14.29 -14.12
CA PRO A 103 1.38 -14.81 -14.06
C PRO A 103 1.41 -16.31 -14.39
N VAL A 104 2.52 -16.73 -14.97
CA VAL A 104 2.89 -18.13 -15.17
C VAL A 104 4.00 -18.45 -14.18
N GLY A 105 3.85 -19.51 -13.40
CA GLY A 105 4.82 -19.88 -12.38
C GLY A 105 4.71 -21.33 -11.95
N GLN A 106 5.54 -21.71 -10.99
CA GLN A 106 5.54 -23.06 -10.43
C GLN A 106 4.37 -23.24 -9.48
N VAL A 107 3.60 -24.31 -9.71
CA VAL A 107 2.53 -24.76 -8.81
C VAL A 107 2.79 -26.20 -8.45
N CYS A 108 2.83 -26.51 -7.17
CA CYS A 108 2.97 -27.88 -6.67
C CYS A 108 1.63 -28.37 -6.09
N PRO A 109 0.90 -29.25 -6.80
CA PRO A 109 -0.32 -29.86 -6.27
C PRO A 109 -0.03 -30.68 -5.00
N GLU A 110 -1.04 -30.82 -4.15
CA GLU A 110 -0.93 -31.66 -2.96
C GLU A 110 -0.63 -33.12 -3.34
N GLY A 111 0.37 -33.72 -2.68
CA GLY A 111 0.86 -35.07 -2.98
C GLY A 111 1.73 -35.19 -4.23
N ALA A 112 2.00 -34.10 -4.96
CA ALA A 112 2.93 -34.13 -6.08
C ALA A 112 4.39 -34.13 -5.61
N MET A 113 5.24 -34.88 -6.32
CA MET A 113 6.69 -34.93 -6.06
C MET A 113 7.47 -33.78 -6.72
N SER A 114 6.85 -33.06 -7.67
CA SER A 114 7.48 -31.96 -8.41
C SER A 114 6.45 -30.91 -8.85
N PRO A 115 6.84 -29.63 -8.94
CA PRO A 115 5.95 -28.57 -9.39
C PRO A 115 5.76 -28.60 -10.92
N ASN A 116 4.64 -28.04 -11.38
CA ASN A 116 4.37 -27.80 -12.79
C ASN A 116 4.46 -26.30 -13.10
N LEU A 117 5.07 -25.93 -14.23
CA LEU A 117 5.04 -24.56 -14.75
C LEU A 117 3.72 -24.33 -15.50
N LYS A 118 2.87 -23.43 -15.01
CA LYS A 118 1.57 -23.14 -15.61
C LYS A 118 1.04 -21.75 -15.24
N PRO A 119 0.06 -21.20 -15.98
CA PRO A 119 -0.69 -20.03 -15.52
C PRO A 119 -1.30 -20.27 -14.14
N SER A 120 -1.27 -19.25 -13.29
CA SER A 120 -1.94 -19.30 -11.98
C SER A 120 -3.43 -19.60 -12.17
N ASN A 121 -3.98 -20.54 -11.42
CA ASN A 121 -5.41 -20.81 -11.32
C ASN A 121 -6.09 -19.99 -10.22
N LEU A 122 -5.33 -19.53 -9.22
CA LEU A 122 -5.83 -18.84 -8.04
C LEU A 122 -5.34 -17.38 -8.01
N MET A 123 -5.76 -16.63 -9.03
CA MET A 123 -5.59 -15.17 -9.06
C MET A 123 -6.56 -14.50 -8.10
N ASP A 124 -6.06 -13.54 -7.34
CA ASP A 124 -6.78 -12.89 -6.26
C ASP A 124 -6.39 -11.40 -6.16
N PHE A 125 -7.24 -10.63 -5.47
CA PHE A 125 -6.98 -9.22 -5.14
C PHE A 125 -6.79 -9.08 -3.63
N GLU A 126 -6.01 -8.09 -3.21
CA GLU A 126 -5.91 -7.68 -1.81
C GLU A 126 -6.30 -6.21 -1.69
N LEU A 127 -7.42 -5.94 -1.01
CA LEU A 127 -7.85 -4.57 -0.77
C LEU A 127 -7.00 -3.93 0.32
N GLU A 128 -6.25 -2.90 -0.05
CA GLU A 128 -5.31 -2.23 0.83
C GLU A 128 -5.37 -0.70 0.74
N MET A 129 -4.74 -0.07 1.72
CA MET A 129 -4.36 1.34 1.66
C MET A 129 -2.86 1.45 1.89
N ALA A 130 -2.20 2.24 1.05
CA ALA A 130 -0.78 2.54 1.20
C ALA A 130 -0.60 4.02 1.53
N PHE A 131 0.51 4.35 2.19
CA PHE A 131 0.89 5.73 2.46
C PHE A 131 2.28 6.04 1.90
N PHE A 132 2.46 7.25 1.38
CA PHE A 132 3.75 7.73 0.91
C PHE A 132 4.51 8.38 2.05
N ILE A 133 5.79 8.04 2.15
CA ILE A 133 6.71 8.68 3.07
C ILE A 133 7.07 10.07 2.55
N GLY A 134 7.03 11.06 3.44
CA GLY A 134 7.49 12.42 3.20
C GLY A 134 8.34 12.93 4.35
N GLY A 135 8.62 14.23 4.29
CA GLY A 135 9.38 14.94 5.30
C GLY A 135 10.88 14.79 5.05
N SER A 136 11.66 15.21 6.05
CA SER A 136 13.11 15.06 6.01
C SER A 136 13.49 13.58 5.98
N PRO A 137 14.45 13.17 5.12
CA PRO A 137 14.92 11.80 5.10
C PRO A 137 15.63 11.46 6.40
N THR A 138 15.46 10.22 6.86
CA THR A 138 16.25 9.67 7.97
C THR A 138 17.59 9.17 7.45
N LYS A 139 18.64 9.28 8.26
CA LYS A 139 19.91 8.62 7.94
C LYS A 139 19.84 7.15 8.33
N LEU A 140 20.63 6.32 7.64
CA LEU A 140 20.78 4.91 8.02
C LEU A 140 21.24 4.80 9.48
N GLY A 141 20.48 4.08 10.30
CA GLY A 141 20.73 3.91 11.73
C GLY A 141 19.95 4.86 12.64
N GLU A 142 19.38 5.95 12.10
CA GLU A 142 18.46 6.81 12.85
C GLU A 142 17.06 6.19 12.91
N ARG A 143 16.37 6.40 14.03
CA ARG A 143 15.01 5.90 14.26
C ARG A 143 14.02 7.06 14.32
N ILE A 144 12.79 6.81 13.91
CA ILE A 144 11.67 7.75 14.07
C ILE A 144 10.93 7.36 15.35
N ASP A 145 10.76 8.30 16.27
CA ASP A 145 9.91 8.10 17.44
C ASP A 145 8.45 7.94 16.99
N ILE A 146 7.68 7.08 17.66
CA ILE A 146 6.28 6.86 17.30
C ILE A 146 5.45 8.15 17.35
N ASN A 147 5.80 9.09 18.23
CA ASN A 147 5.14 10.38 18.32
C ASN A 147 5.42 11.26 17.10
N ASP A 148 6.54 11.07 16.43
CA ASP A 148 6.96 11.82 15.23
C ASP A 148 6.57 11.13 13.93
N ALA A 149 6.18 9.85 13.96
CA ALA A 149 5.87 9.06 12.77
C ALA A 149 4.83 9.74 11.84
N HIS A 150 3.85 10.43 12.41
CA HIS A 150 2.83 11.14 11.64
C HIS A 150 3.39 12.28 10.78
N ASN A 151 4.52 12.88 11.15
CA ASN A 151 5.19 13.93 10.38
C ASN A 151 5.86 13.39 9.11
N HIS A 152 6.04 12.07 9.02
CA HIS A 152 6.63 11.39 7.88
C HIS A 152 5.59 10.77 6.93
N ILE A 153 4.30 10.92 7.20
CA ILE A 153 3.22 10.42 6.34
C ILE A 153 2.71 11.57 5.48
N PHE A 154 3.04 11.56 4.19
CA PHE A 154 2.61 12.59 3.25
C PHE A 154 1.12 12.46 2.90
N GLY A 155 0.69 11.26 2.54
CA GLY A 155 -0.68 11.02 2.09
C GLY A 155 -0.90 9.56 1.74
N MET A 156 -2.16 9.21 1.47
CA MET A 156 -2.59 7.83 1.27
C MET A 156 -3.21 7.61 -0.11
N VAL A 157 -3.11 6.37 -0.59
CA VAL A 157 -3.74 5.86 -1.81
C VAL A 157 -4.47 4.54 -1.52
N LEU A 158 -5.42 4.19 -2.38
CA LEU A 158 -5.90 2.81 -2.45
C LEU A 158 -4.85 1.95 -3.14
N MET A 159 -4.73 0.71 -2.71
CA MET A 159 -3.82 -0.28 -3.26
C MET A 159 -4.57 -1.60 -3.49
N ASN A 160 -4.22 -2.26 -4.59
CA ASN A 160 -4.55 -3.65 -4.84
C ASN A 160 -3.26 -4.44 -5.03
N ASP A 161 -2.91 -5.28 -4.06
CA ASP A 161 -1.75 -6.17 -4.14
C ASP A 161 -2.15 -7.51 -4.78
N TRP A 162 -2.05 -7.56 -6.11
CA TRP A 162 -2.49 -8.72 -6.87
C TRP A 162 -1.70 -9.95 -6.48
N SER A 163 -2.42 -11.05 -6.30
CA SER A 163 -1.85 -12.24 -5.67
C SER A 163 -2.16 -13.49 -6.47
N ALA A 164 -1.15 -14.35 -6.66
CA ALA A 164 -1.29 -15.68 -7.26
C ALA A 164 -1.14 -16.75 -6.17
N ARG A 165 -2.22 -17.16 -5.53
CA ARG A 165 -2.21 -17.96 -4.28
C ARG A 165 -1.58 -19.34 -4.43
N ASP A 166 -1.74 -19.95 -5.60
CA ASP A 166 -1.16 -21.25 -5.92
C ASP A 166 0.36 -21.19 -6.11
N LEU A 167 0.89 -20.11 -6.70
CA LEU A 167 2.32 -19.84 -6.71
C LEU A 167 2.81 -19.56 -5.29
N GLN A 168 2.10 -18.71 -4.54
CA GLN A 168 2.47 -18.27 -3.20
C GLN A 168 2.65 -19.47 -2.26
N LYS A 169 1.68 -20.40 -2.25
CA LYS A 169 1.71 -21.59 -1.40
C LYS A 169 2.97 -22.43 -1.59
N TRP A 170 3.50 -22.48 -2.82
CA TRP A 170 4.69 -23.26 -3.15
C TRP A 170 5.99 -22.53 -2.79
N GLU A 171 6.07 -21.22 -3.02
CA GLU A 171 7.34 -20.47 -2.90
C GLU A 171 7.60 -19.87 -1.50
N TYR A 172 6.55 -19.62 -0.70
CA TYR A 172 6.68 -18.65 0.41
C TYR A 172 7.50 -19.15 1.61
N VAL A 173 7.75 -20.46 1.72
CA VAL A 173 8.54 -21.00 2.83
C VAL A 173 9.99 -21.21 2.38
N PRO A 174 10.99 -20.70 3.12
CA PRO A 174 10.90 -19.90 4.36
C PRO A 174 10.96 -18.38 4.15
N LEU A 175 11.12 -17.91 2.91
CA LEU A 175 11.58 -16.54 2.61
C LEU A 175 10.47 -15.50 2.44
N GLY A 176 9.20 -15.92 2.54
CA GLY A 176 8.04 -15.07 2.30
C GLY A 176 7.60 -15.03 0.83
N PRO A 177 6.49 -14.34 0.55
CA PRO A 177 5.95 -14.20 -0.81
C PRO A 177 6.91 -13.46 -1.74
N PHE A 178 6.97 -13.86 -3.01
CA PHE A 178 7.91 -13.30 -3.98
C PHE A 178 7.29 -13.17 -5.38
N LEU A 179 7.34 -14.20 -6.23
CA LEU A 179 6.80 -14.15 -7.59
C LEU A 179 5.28 -14.10 -7.60
N ALA A 180 4.64 -14.61 -6.55
CA ALA A 180 3.21 -14.58 -6.37
C ALA A 180 2.63 -13.18 -6.07
N LYS A 181 3.48 -12.15 -5.92
CA LYS A 181 3.11 -10.76 -5.64
C LYS A 181 3.76 -9.79 -6.64
N SER A 182 5.04 -10.01 -6.95
CA SER A 182 5.86 -9.10 -7.78
C SER A 182 5.46 -8.98 -9.26
N PHE A 183 4.40 -9.67 -9.69
CA PHE A 183 3.88 -9.55 -11.05
C PHE A 183 3.01 -8.30 -11.26
N GLY A 184 2.50 -7.69 -10.19
CA GLY A 184 1.76 -6.43 -10.29
C GLY A 184 1.11 -5.99 -8.99
N THR A 185 1.28 -4.73 -8.66
CA THR A 185 0.56 -4.06 -7.57
C THR A 185 -0.02 -2.76 -8.12
N THR A 186 -1.31 -2.50 -7.93
CA THR A 186 -1.97 -1.32 -8.50
C THR A 186 -2.26 -0.29 -7.43
N ILE A 187 -1.97 0.99 -7.67
CA ILE A 187 -2.37 2.09 -6.78
C ILE A 187 -3.26 3.12 -7.47
N SER A 188 -4.15 3.75 -6.70
CA SER A 188 -4.91 4.90 -7.19
C SER A 188 -3.98 6.09 -7.47
N PRO A 189 -4.23 6.89 -8.53
CA PRO A 189 -3.33 7.98 -8.91
C PRO A 189 -3.38 9.19 -7.97
N ASN A 190 -4.49 9.38 -7.25
CA ASN A 190 -4.71 10.56 -6.44
C ASN A 190 -4.26 10.33 -5.00
N LEU A 191 -3.34 11.17 -4.53
CA LEU A 191 -2.92 11.20 -3.14
C LEU A 191 -3.89 12.00 -2.30
N ASN A 192 -4.41 11.37 -1.25
CA ASN A 192 -5.19 12.07 -0.24
C ASN A 192 -4.27 12.44 0.93
N LEU A 193 -4.04 13.74 1.12
CA LEU A 193 -3.43 14.25 2.35
C LEU A 193 -4.29 13.80 3.54
N THR A 194 -3.65 13.33 4.60
CA THR A 194 -4.31 12.83 5.81
C THR A 194 -5.24 13.91 6.39
N ALA A 195 -6.54 13.71 6.23
CA ALA A 195 -7.55 14.60 6.77
C ALA A 195 -7.86 14.20 8.21
N GLN A 196 -7.35 14.98 9.18
CA GLN A 196 -7.52 14.71 10.61
C GLN A 196 -8.98 14.57 11.06
N CYS A 197 -9.93 15.11 10.29
CA CYS A 197 -11.36 15.07 10.60
C CYS A 197 -11.99 13.67 10.59
N TRP A 198 -11.29 12.65 10.09
CA TRP A 198 -11.76 11.25 10.09
C TRP A 198 -10.98 10.36 11.06
N ASN A 199 -10.10 10.93 11.87
CA ASN A 199 -9.35 10.16 12.85
C ASN A 199 -10.30 9.57 13.90
N CYS A 200 -10.17 8.27 14.16
CA CYS A 200 -10.87 7.57 15.21
C CYS A 200 -9.88 6.88 16.15
N VAL A 201 -10.34 6.51 17.34
CA VAL A 201 -9.52 5.78 18.32
C VAL A 201 -9.16 4.41 17.72
N GLY A 202 -7.87 4.08 17.73
CA GLY A 202 -7.39 2.79 17.26
C GLY A 202 -7.99 1.62 18.06
N LYS A 203 -8.02 0.43 17.47
CA LYS A 203 -8.44 -0.78 18.20
C LYS A 203 -7.53 -1.03 19.40
N GLU A 204 -8.16 -1.30 20.55
CA GLU A 204 -7.45 -1.68 21.76
C GLU A 204 -6.68 -2.99 21.54
N GLN A 205 -5.36 -2.97 21.78
CA GLN A 205 -4.53 -4.16 21.74
C GLN A 205 -4.66 -4.89 23.07
N ARG A 206 -5.45 -5.96 23.13
CA ARG A 206 -5.46 -6.86 24.29
C ARG A 206 -4.22 -7.74 24.25
N GLN A 207 -3.20 -7.37 25.00
CA GLN A 207 -2.09 -8.27 25.29
C GLN A 207 -2.61 -9.40 26.17
N SER A 208 -2.81 -10.57 25.56
CA SER A 208 -2.93 -11.82 26.31
C SER A 208 -1.50 -12.23 26.63
N ILE A 209 -1.02 -11.85 27.81
CA ILE A 209 0.17 -12.44 28.43
C ILE A 209 -0.28 -13.75 29.08
#